data_AF-A0A8T1G0U6-F1
#
_entry.id   AF-A0A8T1G0U6-F1
#
_cell.length_a   1.000
_cell.length_b   1.000
_cell.length_c   1.000
_cell.angle_alpha   90.00
_cell.angle_beta   90.00
_cell.angle_gamma   90.00
#
_symmetry.space_group_name_H-M   'P 1'
#
loop_
_entity.id
_entity.type
_entity.pdbx_description
1 polymer ?
#
loop_
_entity_poly.entity_id
_entity_poly.type
_entity_poly.pdbx_seq_one_letter_code
_entity_poly.pdbx_strand_id
1 'polypeptide(L)'
;MLRELRRSSAVAIQKIYKGYAFRKLLRRWQIQAGEIQRIFRGYRGRLRAAAFREGTCTFYMAQRVLQRGVIISGHRVMLIIEKCGLSFRLDGHDLESCVTYNGFFSHSSSTNLLCYLNWIYAETLCGREFTRKGDKIFIRSVSSVNRLTAECFVLCVGSTLTDFIVPLADCIQAINLRNLSAGDKETPELPLPMTVDDTARLVEAMAERVILVPALRMATQDLKVKASAGFTISVQPPPKMHFIYQRKSSGGSTRTHANTTSPPTLQFVYPVTDGLRGVSIGTKHFRKKCTRHAVQFTRCRCMLPIISTSAHIEAISRALAPPSTSSES
;
A
#
# COMPACT_ATOMS: atom_id res chain seq x y z
N MET A 1 -9.52 -78.54 14.52
CA MET A 1 -10.89 -78.03 14.27
C MET A 1 -11.36 -76.94 15.26
N LEU A 2 -11.74 -77.25 16.52
CA LEU A 2 -12.29 -76.23 17.46
C LEU A 2 -11.33 -75.08 17.81
N ARG A 3 -10.03 -75.35 17.95
CA ARG A 3 -9.00 -74.31 18.15
C ARG A 3 -8.84 -73.40 16.93
N GLU A 4 -8.94 -73.94 15.72
CA GLU A 4 -8.83 -73.17 14.48
C GLU A 4 -10.07 -72.29 14.26
N LEU A 5 -11.26 -72.79 14.58
CA LEU A 5 -12.49 -71.99 14.60
C LEU A 5 -12.39 -70.81 15.57
N ARG A 6 -11.92 -71.05 16.80
CA ARG A 6 -11.69 -69.96 17.78
C ARG A 6 -10.66 -68.94 17.29
N ARG A 7 -9.56 -69.40 16.67
CA ARG A 7 -8.55 -68.53 16.08
C ARG A 7 -9.12 -67.70 14.93
N SER A 8 -9.87 -68.32 14.02
CA SER A 8 -10.51 -67.64 12.89
C SER A 8 -11.51 -66.58 13.35
N SER A 9 -12.38 -66.92 14.32
CA SER A 9 -13.32 -65.96 14.92
C SER A 9 -12.61 -64.80 15.63
N ALA A 10 -11.53 -65.08 16.37
CA ALA A 10 -10.74 -64.02 17.03
C ALA A 10 -10.09 -63.08 16.00
N VAL A 11 -9.56 -63.61 14.90
CA VAL A 11 -9.01 -62.81 13.79
C VAL A 11 -10.09 -61.96 13.13
N ALA A 12 -11.30 -62.50 12.93
CA ALA A 12 -12.44 -61.77 12.38
C ALA A 12 -12.85 -60.60 13.29
N ILE A 13 -12.98 -60.85 14.60
CA ILE A 13 -13.33 -59.81 15.60
C ILE A 13 -12.24 -58.72 15.64
N GLN A 14 -10.96 -59.10 15.68
CA GLN A 14 -9.85 -58.15 15.67
C GLN A 14 -9.83 -57.29 14.39
N LYS A 15 -10.10 -57.90 13.23
CA LYS A 15 -10.19 -57.17 11.95
C LYS A 15 -11.32 -56.14 11.99
N ILE A 16 -12.49 -56.51 12.50
CA ILE A 16 -13.64 -55.60 12.65
C ILE A 16 -13.29 -54.45 13.61
N TYR A 17 -12.72 -54.75 14.78
CA TYR A 17 -12.37 -53.75 15.78
C TYR A 17 -11.30 -52.78 15.27
N LYS A 18 -10.21 -53.28 14.65
CA LYS A 18 -9.18 -52.43 14.04
C LYS A 18 -9.77 -51.52 12.97
N GLY A 19 -10.67 -52.05 12.13
CA GLY A 19 -11.40 -51.27 11.14
C GLY A 19 -12.27 -50.18 11.77
N TYR A 20 -13.00 -50.49 12.84
CA TYR A 20 -13.81 -49.51 13.58
C TYR A 20 -12.94 -48.41 14.20
N ALA A 21 -11.87 -48.78 14.90
CA ALA A 21 -10.96 -47.83 15.54
C ALA A 21 -10.32 -46.88 14.52
N PHE A 22 -9.86 -47.42 13.38
CA PHE A 22 -9.30 -46.61 12.30
C PHE A 22 -10.34 -45.66 11.69
N ARG A 23 -11.58 -46.11 11.44
CA ARG A 23 -12.66 -45.23 10.95
C ARG A 23 -13.02 -44.13 11.94
N LYS A 24 -12.92 -44.39 13.25
CA LYS A 24 -13.14 -43.39 14.30
C LYS A 24 -12.02 -42.35 14.32
N LEU A 25 -10.76 -42.79 14.17
CA LEU A 25 -9.61 -41.90 14.08
C LEU A 25 -9.65 -41.03 12.82
N LEU A 26 -9.95 -41.62 11.66
CA LEU A 26 -10.04 -40.89 10.39
C LEU A 26 -11.13 -39.80 10.44
N ARG A 27 -12.28 -40.10 11.06
CA ARG A 27 -13.33 -39.09 11.27
C ARG A 27 -12.85 -37.91 12.12
N ARG A 28 -12.09 -38.17 13.19
CA ARG A 28 -11.50 -37.10 14.01
C ARG A 28 -10.54 -36.24 13.18
N TRP A 29 -9.66 -36.86 12.39
CA TRP A 29 -8.73 -36.12 11.52
C TRP A 29 -9.45 -35.26 10.49
N GLN A 30 -10.52 -35.77 9.87
CA GLN A 30 -11.32 -35.00 8.91
C GLN A 30 -11.97 -33.77 9.55
N ILE A 31 -12.55 -33.91 10.74
CA ILE A 31 -13.16 -32.79 11.48
C ILE A 31 -12.10 -31.73 11.80
N GLN A 32 -10.97 -32.15 12.37
CA GLN A 32 -9.87 -31.25 12.75
C GLN A 32 -9.24 -30.55 11.53
N ALA A 33 -9.03 -31.27 10.42
CA ALA A 33 -8.58 -30.67 9.18
C ALA A 33 -9.59 -29.65 8.64
N GLY A 34 -10.89 -29.93 8.74
CA GLY A 34 -11.95 -29.01 8.37
C GLY A 34 -11.93 -27.72 9.19
N GLU A 35 -11.70 -27.82 10.51
CA GLU A 35 -11.56 -26.65 11.39
C GLU A 35 -10.35 -25.80 11.02
N ILE A 36 -9.18 -26.42 10.83
CA ILE A 36 -7.96 -25.72 10.41
C ILE A 36 -8.19 -25.03 9.06
N GLN A 37 -8.76 -25.73 8.08
CA GLN A 37 -9.05 -25.16 6.77
C GLN A 37 -10.02 -23.98 6.85
N ARG A 38 -11.07 -24.08 7.67
CA ARG A 38 -12.04 -22.99 7.88
C ARG A 38 -11.37 -21.77 8.49
N ILE A 39 -10.59 -21.95 9.55
CA ILE A 39 -9.87 -20.87 10.24
C ILE A 39 -8.88 -20.22 9.26
N PHE A 40 -8.10 -21.02 8.54
CA PHE A 40 -7.11 -20.53 7.60
C PHE A 40 -7.74 -19.76 6.43
N ARG A 41 -8.83 -20.29 5.85
CA ARG A 41 -9.60 -19.59 4.80
C ARG A 41 -10.18 -18.28 5.32
N GLY A 42 -10.72 -18.27 6.55
CA GLY A 42 -11.23 -17.06 7.20
C GLY A 42 -10.14 -16.01 7.45
N TYR A 43 -8.98 -16.42 7.97
CA TYR A 43 -7.81 -15.56 8.14
C TYR A 43 -7.34 -14.97 6.81
N ARG A 44 -7.20 -15.78 5.76
CA ARG A 44 -6.86 -15.33 4.41
C ARG A 44 -7.91 -14.38 3.83
N GLY A 45 -9.19 -14.63 4.09
CA GLY A 45 -10.30 -13.75 3.69
C GLY A 45 -10.20 -12.39 4.38
N ARG A 46 -9.91 -12.35 5.68
CA ARG A 46 -9.70 -11.11 6.43
C ARG A 46 -8.47 -10.34 5.96
N LEU A 47 -7.35 -11.04 5.69
CA LEU A 47 -6.17 -10.40 5.10
C LEU A 47 -6.46 -9.82 3.72
N ARG A 48 -7.25 -10.53 2.89
CA ARG A 48 -7.69 -10.01 1.60
C ARG A 48 -8.60 -8.78 1.77
N ALA A 49 -9.52 -8.80 2.74
CA ALA A 49 -10.37 -7.66 3.05
C ALA A 49 -9.60 -6.46 3.62
N ALA A 50 -8.56 -6.71 4.43
CA ALA A 50 -7.63 -5.69 4.88
C ALA A 50 -6.88 -5.09 3.69
N ALA A 51 -6.30 -5.93 2.82
CA ALA A 51 -5.66 -5.48 1.58
C ALA A 51 -6.62 -4.77 0.61
N PHE A 52 -7.93 -5.07 0.66
CA PHE A 52 -8.96 -4.32 -0.06
C PHE A 52 -9.18 -2.93 0.53
N ARG A 53 -9.25 -2.81 1.86
CA ARG A 53 -9.33 -1.50 2.54
C ARG A 53 -8.05 -0.67 2.36
N GLU A 54 -6.90 -1.34 2.30
CA GLU A 54 -5.57 -0.74 2.19
C GLU A 54 -5.15 -0.49 0.73
N GLY A 55 -5.90 -0.99 -0.26
CA GLY A 55 -5.61 -0.79 -1.68
C GLY A 55 -4.36 -1.52 -2.21
N THR A 56 -3.90 -2.57 -1.51
CA THR A 56 -2.65 -3.29 -1.79
C THR A 56 -2.83 -4.49 -2.76
N CYS A 57 -4.08 -4.81 -3.14
CA CYS A 57 -4.39 -6.02 -3.89
C CYS A 57 -4.55 -5.75 -5.40
N THR A 58 -3.71 -6.40 -6.22
CA THR A 58 -3.63 -6.33 -7.70
C THR A 58 -4.84 -6.91 -8.45
N PHE A 59 -6.01 -7.07 -7.82
CA PHE A 59 -7.18 -7.78 -8.37
C PHE A 59 -8.35 -6.87 -8.77
N TYR A 60 -8.23 -5.55 -8.63
CA TYR A 60 -9.26 -4.62 -9.09
C TYR A 60 -8.98 -4.08 -10.49
N MET A 61 -10.06 -3.65 -11.16
CA MET A 61 -10.06 -2.87 -12.40
C MET A 61 -9.26 -1.60 -12.14
N ALA A 62 -7.97 -1.64 -12.44
CA ALA A 62 -7.12 -0.49 -12.30
C ALA A 62 -7.56 0.50 -13.38
N GLN A 63 -8.02 1.67 -12.96
CA GLN A 63 -8.44 2.70 -13.89
C GLN A 63 -7.19 3.32 -14.49
N ARG A 64 -7.08 3.32 -15.82
CA ARG A 64 -6.02 4.07 -16.48
C ARG A 64 -6.28 5.56 -16.27
N VAL A 65 -5.40 6.22 -15.52
CA VAL A 65 -5.50 7.63 -15.15
C VAL A 65 -4.53 8.51 -15.93
N LEU A 66 -3.45 7.92 -16.46
CA LEU A 66 -2.51 8.60 -17.34
C LEU A 66 -2.06 7.67 -18.46
N GLN A 67 -1.92 8.23 -19.66
CA GLN A 67 -1.20 7.62 -20.76
C GLN A 67 -0.56 8.73 -21.58
N ARG A 68 0.76 8.91 -21.44
CA ARG A 68 1.49 10.00 -22.09
C ARG A 68 2.94 9.60 -22.36
N GLY A 69 3.52 10.11 -23.45
CA GLY A 69 4.97 10.03 -23.67
C GLY A 69 5.73 10.97 -22.73
N VAL A 70 6.69 10.42 -22.00
CA VAL A 70 7.52 11.13 -21.01
C VAL A 70 8.99 10.77 -21.25
N ILE A 71 9.90 11.72 -20.99
CA ILE A 71 11.35 11.45 -21.00
C ILE A 71 11.76 11.06 -19.59
N ILE A 72 12.14 9.80 -19.39
CA ILE A 72 12.55 9.27 -18.08
C ILE A 72 14.03 8.89 -18.19
N SER A 73 14.90 9.56 -17.43
CA SER A 73 16.35 9.29 -17.42
C SER A 73 16.98 9.28 -18.83
N GLY A 74 16.50 10.15 -19.73
CA GLY A 74 16.96 10.24 -21.12
C GLY A 74 16.23 9.31 -22.12
N HIS A 75 15.43 8.36 -21.65
CA HIS A 75 14.65 7.46 -22.50
C HIS A 75 13.26 8.01 -22.79
N ARG A 76 12.80 7.93 -24.04
CA ARG A 76 11.43 8.30 -24.43
C ARG A 76 10.50 7.13 -24.17
N VAL A 77 9.71 7.22 -23.12
CA VAL A 77 8.88 6.12 -22.62
C VAL A 77 7.41 6.54 -22.69
N MET A 78 6.57 5.67 -23.25
CA MET A 78 5.11 5.79 -23.10
C MET A 78 4.73 5.35 -21.69
N LEU A 79 4.51 6.31 -20.80
CA LEU A 79 4.15 6.08 -19.41
C LEU A 79 2.64 5.89 -19.29
N ILE A 80 2.25 4.78 -18.69
CA ILE A 80 0.87 4.42 -18.35
C ILE A 80 0.79 4.33 -16.82
N ILE A 81 -0.12 5.10 -16.24
CA ILE A 81 -0.40 5.05 -14.80
C ILE A 81 -1.82 4.51 -14.61
N GLU A 82 -1.92 3.44 -13.83
CA GLU A 82 -3.17 2.80 -13.48
C GLU A 82 -3.43 2.94 -11.98
N LYS A 83 -4.59 3.47 -11.60
CA LYS A 83 -5.01 3.71 -10.22
C LYS A 83 -5.81 2.52 -9.67
N CYS A 84 -5.48 2.11 -8.45
CA CYS A 84 -6.24 1.16 -7.65
C CYS A 84 -6.35 1.71 -6.21
N GLY A 85 -7.42 2.45 -5.91
CA GLY A 85 -7.51 3.22 -4.67
C GLY A 85 -6.44 4.32 -4.65
N LEU A 86 -5.59 4.36 -3.63
CA LEU A 86 -4.42 5.27 -3.57
C LEU A 86 -3.10 4.57 -3.90
N SER A 87 -3.16 3.34 -4.42
CA SER A 87 -2.01 2.65 -4.97
C SER A 87 -2.02 2.80 -6.49
N PHE A 88 -0.84 2.92 -7.08
CA PHE A 88 -0.70 3.13 -8.52
C PHE A 88 0.27 2.10 -9.12
N ARG A 89 -0.10 1.56 -10.28
CA ARG A 89 0.79 0.77 -11.13
C ARG A 89 1.36 1.68 -12.22
N LEU A 90 2.65 1.54 -12.47
CA LEU A 90 3.39 2.32 -13.45
C LEU A 90 3.93 1.35 -14.49
N ASP A 91 3.49 1.50 -15.73
CA ASP A 91 4.03 0.72 -16.85
C ASP A 91 4.62 1.72 -17.86
N GLY A 92 5.89 1.52 -18.22
CA GLY A 92 6.57 2.34 -19.21
C GLY A 92 6.99 1.51 -20.39
N HIS A 93 6.54 1.87 -21.57
CA HIS A 93 6.93 1.22 -22.82
C HIS A 93 7.93 2.09 -23.57
N ASP A 94 9.18 1.63 -23.64
CA ASP A 94 10.16 2.21 -24.54
C ASP A 94 10.01 1.56 -25.91
N LEU A 95 9.54 2.35 -26.87
CA LEU A 95 9.26 1.89 -28.23
C LEU A 95 10.54 1.77 -29.06
N GLU A 96 11.62 2.44 -28.66
CA GLU A 96 12.90 2.40 -29.37
C GLU A 96 13.65 1.11 -29.03
N SER A 97 13.79 0.81 -27.74
CA SER A 97 14.45 -0.42 -27.27
C SER A 97 13.52 -1.64 -27.24
N CYS A 98 12.22 -1.46 -27.50
CA CYS A 98 11.16 -2.48 -27.35
C CYS A 98 11.12 -3.09 -25.95
N VAL A 99 11.44 -2.29 -24.93
CA VAL A 99 11.52 -2.72 -23.54
C VAL A 99 10.33 -2.19 -22.73
N THR A 100 9.89 -2.99 -21.76
CA THR A 100 8.85 -2.59 -20.83
C THR A 100 9.40 -2.49 -19.41
N TYR A 101 9.26 -1.33 -18.81
CA TYR A 101 9.60 -1.08 -17.43
C TYR A 101 8.34 -1.13 -16.58
N ASN A 102 8.39 -1.85 -15.46
CA ASN A 102 7.27 -1.99 -14.55
C ASN A 102 7.61 -1.36 -13.20
N GLY A 103 6.60 -0.79 -12.55
CA GLY A 103 6.71 -0.06 -11.30
C GLY A 103 5.44 -0.11 -10.48
N PHE A 104 5.58 0.11 -9.17
CA PHE A 104 4.45 0.19 -8.25
C PHE A 104 4.68 1.29 -7.22
N PHE A 105 3.64 2.08 -6.98
CA PHE A 105 3.62 3.13 -5.99
C PHE A 105 2.53 2.84 -4.96
N SER A 106 2.95 2.64 -3.72
CA SER A 106 2.06 2.14 -2.66
C SER A 106 1.18 3.24 -2.06
N HIS A 107 0.05 2.87 -1.45
CA HIS A 107 -0.81 3.78 -0.69
C HIS A 107 -0.04 4.66 0.33
N SER A 108 0.91 4.08 1.08
CA SER A 108 1.68 4.83 2.07
C SER A 108 2.65 5.83 1.41
N SER A 109 3.20 5.48 0.25
CA SER A 109 4.02 6.38 -0.55
C SER A 109 3.19 7.52 -1.14
N SER A 110 1.98 7.24 -1.62
CA SER A 110 1.05 8.24 -2.14
C SER A 110 0.61 9.24 -1.09
N THR A 111 0.25 8.77 0.11
CA THR A 111 -0.13 9.66 1.22
C THR A 111 1.05 10.52 1.68
N ASN A 112 2.26 9.96 1.73
CA ASN A 112 3.46 10.73 2.06
C ASN A 112 3.78 11.79 0.99
N LEU A 113 3.65 11.45 -0.30
CA LEU A 113 3.85 12.42 -1.39
C LEU A 113 2.80 13.54 -1.34
N LEU A 114 1.54 13.20 -1.09
CA LEU A 114 0.46 14.18 -0.94
C LEU A 114 0.72 15.13 0.24
N CYS A 115 1.13 14.60 1.40
CA CYS A 115 1.51 15.41 2.56
C CYS A 115 2.68 16.36 2.22
N TYR A 116 3.68 15.87 1.50
CA TYR A 116 4.83 16.67 1.07
C TYR A 116 4.41 17.82 0.14
N LEU A 117 3.59 17.53 -0.88
CA LEU A 117 3.14 18.55 -1.85
C LEU A 117 2.34 19.65 -1.17
N ASN A 118 1.42 19.29 -0.27
CA ASN A 118 0.65 20.27 0.49
C ASN A 118 1.51 21.07 1.48
N TRP A 119 2.52 20.44 2.09
CA TRP A 119 3.46 21.13 2.97
C TRP A 119 4.27 22.19 2.23
N ILE A 120 4.92 21.81 1.12
CA ILE A 120 5.70 22.75 0.28
C ILE A 120 4.80 23.88 -0.23
N TYR A 121 3.59 23.55 -0.67
CA TYR A 121 2.64 24.57 -1.10
C TYR A 121 2.29 25.54 0.03
N ALA A 122 2.07 25.05 1.25
CA ALA A 122 1.84 25.90 2.42
C ALA A 122 3.04 26.81 2.74
N GLU A 123 4.27 26.30 2.60
CA GLU A 123 5.49 27.09 2.77
C GLU A 123 5.57 28.25 1.77
N THR A 124 5.18 28.04 0.51
CA THR A 124 5.15 29.12 -0.50
C THR A 124 4.14 30.23 -0.20
N LEU A 125 3.18 29.96 0.69
CA LEU A 125 2.14 30.92 1.10
C LEU A 125 2.48 31.61 2.43
N CYS A 126 3.58 31.26 3.08
CA CYS A 126 4.06 31.97 4.26
C CYS A 126 4.36 33.44 3.93
N GLY A 127 3.97 34.35 4.81
CA GLY A 127 4.04 35.79 4.64
C GLY A 127 2.81 36.41 3.96
N ARG A 128 1.89 35.62 3.38
CA ARG A 128 0.68 36.18 2.75
C ARG A 128 -0.36 36.64 3.77
N GLU A 129 -1.04 37.73 3.43
CA GLU A 129 -2.12 38.30 4.23
C GLU A 129 -3.49 37.82 3.76
N PHE A 130 -4.39 37.60 4.71
CA PHE A 130 -5.80 37.36 4.45
C PHE A 130 -6.67 37.95 5.56
N THR A 131 -7.95 38.15 5.27
CA THR A 131 -8.92 38.70 6.22
C THR A 131 -9.81 37.61 6.77
N ARG A 132 -9.91 37.49 8.09
CA ARG A 132 -10.85 36.57 8.76
C ARG A 132 -11.59 37.34 9.85
N LYS A 133 -12.93 37.29 9.83
CA LYS A 133 -13.79 37.99 10.81
C LYS A 133 -13.49 39.49 10.96
N GLY A 134 -13.03 40.15 9.89
CA GLY A 134 -12.69 41.58 9.89
C GLY A 134 -11.24 41.91 10.24
N ASP A 135 -10.48 40.96 10.80
CA ASP A 135 -9.07 41.16 11.13
C ASP A 135 -8.13 40.75 10.00
N LYS A 136 -7.06 41.54 9.81
CA LYS A 136 -5.93 41.20 8.93
C LYS A 136 -5.02 40.20 9.63
N ILE A 137 -4.77 39.08 8.96
CA ILE A 137 -4.03 37.94 9.49
C ILE A 137 -2.96 37.55 8.49
N PHE A 138 -1.82 37.13 9.00
CA PHE A 138 -0.66 36.71 8.21
C PHE A 138 -0.35 35.24 8.47
N ILE A 139 0.00 34.50 7.41
CA ILE A 139 0.51 33.13 7.55
C ILE A 139 1.98 33.23 7.99
N ARG A 140 2.32 32.75 9.19
CA ARG A 140 3.69 32.82 9.72
C ARG A 140 4.52 31.62 9.33
N SER A 141 3.98 30.42 9.52
CA SER A 141 4.70 29.16 9.26
C SER A 141 3.74 27.99 9.14
N VAL A 142 4.21 26.87 8.59
CA VAL A 142 3.46 25.62 8.56
C VAL A 142 3.54 24.95 9.93
N SER A 143 2.39 24.59 10.50
CA SER A 143 2.30 24.02 11.85
C SER A 143 2.32 22.50 11.82
N SER A 144 1.41 21.87 11.09
CA SER A 144 1.30 20.42 11.06
C SER A 144 0.55 19.91 9.84
N VAL A 145 0.69 18.61 9.53
CA VAL A 145 -0.10 17.92 8.50
C VAL A 145 -0.77 16.68 9.08
N ASN A 146 -2.02 16.44 8.69
CA ASN A 146 -2.72 15.21 9.01
C ASN A 146 -2.31 14.09 8.05
N ARG A 147 -1.76 12.99 8.57
CA ARG A 147 -1.26 11.88 7.76
C ARG A 147 -2.35 11.12 6.99
N LEU A 148 -3.59 11.15 7.46
CA LEU A 148 -4.70 10.38 6.85
C LEU A 148 -5.38 11.16 5.73
N THR A 149 -5.59 12.46 5.93
CA THR A 149 -6.29 13.33 4.97
C THR A 149 -5.35 14.16 4.10
N ALA A 150 -4.05 14.20 4.46
CA ALA A 150 -3.05 15.13 3.93
C ALA A 150 -3.42 16.61 4.08
N GLU A 151 -4.38 16.93 4.97
CA GLU A 151 -4.76 18.29 5.28
C GLU A 151 -3.64 19.00 6.04
N CYS A 152 -3.28 20.19 5.58
CA CYS A 152 -2.20 20.99 6.13
C CYS A 152 -2.75 22.11 7.00
N PHE A 153 -2.11 22.36 8.14
CA PHE A 153 -2.46 23.39 9.10
C PHE A 153 -1.32 24.41 9.19
N VAL A 154 -1.67 25.68 9.16
CA VAL A 154 -0.73 26.80 9.22
C VAL A 154 -0.92 27.60 10.50
N LEU A 155 0.20 28.11 11.03
CA LEU A 155 0.23 29.05 12.13
C LEU A 155 0.04 30.46 11.58
N CYS A 156 -0.98 31.15 12.07
CA CYS A 156 -1.36 32.48 11.64
C CYS A 156 -1.26 33.47 12.80
N VAL A 157 -0.92 34.72 12.48
CA VAL A 157 -0.82 35.83 13.44
C VAL A 157 -1.78 36.93 13.03
N GLY A 158 -2.67 37.31 13.94
CA GLY A 158 -3.60 38.44 13.75
C GLY A 158 -3.00 39.78 14.14
N SER A 159 -3.75 40.85 13.87
CA SER A 159 -3.46 42.23 14.33
C SER A 159 -3.25 42.34 15.85
N THR A 160 -3.89 41.47 16.63
CA THR A 160 -3.76 41.39 18.09
C THR A 160 -2.57 40.56 18.57
N LEU A 161 -1.64 40.18 17.69
CA LEU A 161 -0.44 39.36 17.97
C LEU A 161 -0.73 37.98 18.59
N THR A 162 -1.96 37.49 18.44
CA THR A 162 -2.33 36.16 18.91
C THR A 162 -2.02 35.13 17.82
N ASP A 163 -1.25 34.10 18.20
CA ASP A 163 -0.92 32.96 17.35
C ASP A 163 -2.07 31.94 17.41
N PHE A 164 -2.59 31.53 16.26
CA PHE A 164 -3.60 30.46 16.16
C PHE A 164 -3.41 29.61 14.91
N ILE A 165 -3.93 28.39 14.95
CA ILE A 165 -3.77 27.39 13.87
C ILE A 165 -5.05 27.37 13.01
N VAL A 166 -4.88 27.39 11.70
CA VAL A 166 -5.99 27.35 10.71
C VAL A 166 -5.70 26.29 9.64
N PRO A 167 -6.72 25.56 9.14
CA PRO A 167 -6.56 24.74 7.94
C PRO A 167 -6.13 25.61 6.75
N LEU A 168 -5.17 25.11 5.96
CA LEU A 168 -4.66 25.81 4.79
C LEU A 168 -5.77 26.07 3.75
N ALA A 169 -6.72 25.15 3.61
CA ALA A 169 -7.85 25.29 2.69
C ALA A 169 -8.69 26.54 3.04
N ASP A 170 -8.99 26.76 4.32
CA ASP A 170 -9.74 27.93 4.79
C ASP A 170 -8.99 29.23 4.52
N CYS A 171 -7.66 29.23 4.72
CA CYS A 171 -6.82 30.39 4.40
C CYS A 171 -6.88 30.74 2.91
N ILE A 172 -6.74 29.74 2.02
CA ILE A 172 -6.78 29.95 0.57
C ILE A 172 -8.16 30.42 0.13
N GLN A 173 -9.25 29.84 0.67
CA GLN A 173 -10.61 30.30 0.38
C GLN A 173 -10.79 31.76 0.78
N ALA A 174 -10.32 32.17 1.95
CA ALA A 174 -10.39 33.56 2.40
C ALA A 174 -9.60 34.51 1.49
N ILE A 175 -8.42 34.09 0.99
CA ILE A 175 -7.61 34.87 0.04
C ILE A 175 -8.36 35.02 -1.30
N ASN A 176 -8.86 33.92 -1.86
CA ASN A 176 -9.55 33.94 -3.15
C ASN A 176 -10.85 34.75 -3.09
N LEU A 177 -11.63 34.65 -2.01
CA LEU A 177 -12.84 35.45 -1.81
C LEU A 177 -12.54 36.95 -1.77
N ARG A 178 -11.42 37.35 -1.17
CA ARG A 178 -10.97 38.75 -1.17
C ARG A 178 -10.59 39.21 -2.57
N ASN A 179 -9.84 38.42 -3.32
CA ASN A 179 -9.43 38.76 -4.69
C ASN A 179 -10.63 38.91 -5.63
N LEU A 180 -11.64 38.03 -5.51
CA LEU A 180 -12.90 38.12 -6.24
C LEU A 180 -13.68 39.39 -5.90
N SER A 181 -13.71 39.77 -4.61
CA SER A 181 -14.43 40.96 -4.14
C SER A 181 -13.72 42.27 -4.50
N ALA A 182 -12.39 42.25 -4.65
CA ALA A 182 -11.58 43.42 -4.99
C ALA A 182 -11.68 43.82 -6.48
N GLY A 183 -12.28 42.98 -7.33
CA GLY A 183 -12.42 43.28 -8.77
C GLY A 183 -11.11 43.19 -9.57
N ASP A 184 -10.01 42.76 -8.94
CA ASP A 184 -8.71 42.55 -9.57
C ASP A 184 -8.74 41.31 -10.47
N LYS A 185 -9.20 41.50 -11.71
CA LYS A 185 -9.25 40.46 -12.75
C LYS A 185 -7.87 39.88 -13.12
N GLU A 186 -6.78 40.49 -12.64
CA GLU A 186 -5.41 40.11 -12.99
C GLU A 186 -4.75 39.17 -11.97
N THR A 187 -5.28 39.01 -10.75
CA THR A 187 -4.70 38.07 -9.79
C THR A 187 -5.26 36.66 -9.99
N PRO A 188 -4.43 35.68 -10.39
CA PRO A 188 -4.91 34.31 -10.58
C PRO A 188 -5.35 33.70 -9.25
N GLU A 189 -6.49 33.02 -9.25
CA GLU A 189 -6.99 32.29 -8.09
C GLU A 189 -5.97 31.25 -7.63
N LEU A 190 -5.75 31.19 -6.32
CA LEU A 190 -4.84 30.20 -5.75
C LEU A 190 -5.51 28.84 -5.74
N PRO A 191 -4.83 27.78 -6.23
CA PRO A 191 -5.40 26.45 -6.21
C PRO A 191 -5.58 25.98 -4.77
N LEU A 192 -6.68 25.27 -4.51
CA LEU A 192 -6.88 24.62 -3.20
C LEU A 192 -5.81 23.55 -2.95
N PRO A 193 -5.51 23.22 -1.69
CA PRO A 193 -4.61 22.12 -1.35
C PRO A 193 -5.12 20.81 -1.96
N MET A 194 -4.20 19.93 -2.36
CA MET A 194 -4.58 18.67 -2.99
C MET A 194 -5.24 17.75 -1.97
N THR A 195 -6.38 17.20 -2.34
CA THR A 195 -7.09 16.19 -1.58
C THR A 195 -6.74 14.77 -2.06
N VAL A 196 -7.17 13.78 -1.30
CA VAL A 196 -7.03 12.35 -1.62
C VAL A 196 -7.75 11.98 -2.92
N ASP A 197 -8.80 12.74 -3.27
CA ASP A 197 -9.63 12.49 -4.45
C ASP A 197 -9.07 13.16 -5.72
N ASP A 198 -8.16 14.14 -5.58
CA ASP A 198 -7.52 14.92 -6.67
C ASP A 198 -6.47 14.10 -7.44
N THR A 199 -6.98 13.07 -8.11
CA THR A 199 -6.19 12.07 -8.81
C THR A 199 -5.37 12.70 -9.93
N ALA A 200 -5.92 13.64 -10.69
CA ALA A 200 -5.25 14.26 -11.83
C ALA A 200 -3.96 14.98 -11.40
N ARG A 201 -4.06 15.91 -10.44
CA ARG A 201 -2.92 16.68 -9.92
C ARG A 201 -1.87 15.78 -9.25
N LEU A 202 -2.31 14.74 -8.53
CA LEU A 202 -1.40 13.79 -7.90
C LEU A 202 -0.63 12.97 -8.95
N VAL A 203 -1.32 12.51 -9.99
CA VAL A 203 -0.73 11.72 -11.08
C VAL A 203 0.24 12.56 -11.91
N GLU A 204 -0.05 13.84 -12.14
CA GLU A 204 0.89 14.79 -12.76
C GLU A 204 2.15 14.97 -11.92
N ALA A 205 2.01 15.25 -10.62
CA ALA A 205 3.14 15.37 -9.71
C ALA A 205 3.95 14.07 -9.58
N MET A 206 3.29 12.91 -9.71
CA MET A 206 3.96 11.62 -9.79
C MET A 206 4.76 11.49 -11.09
N ALA A 207 4.16 11.82 -12.24
CA ALA A 207 4.78 11.72 -13.56
C ALA A 207 6.07 12.56 -13.66
N GLU A 208 6.10 13.74 -13.05
CA GLU A 208 7.28 14.60 -12.95
C GLU A 208 8.42 14.00 -12.11
N ARG A 209 8.09 13.08 -11.20
CA ARG A 209 9.03 12.43 -10.27
C ARG A 209 9.38 11.02 -10.69
N VAL A 210 8.90 10.56 -11.85
CA VAL A 210 9.20 9.20 -12.32
C VAL A 210 10.65 9.10 -12.74
N ILE A 211 11.33 8.07 -12.24
CA ILE A 211 12.72 7.76 -12.57
C ILE A 211 12.91 6.26 -12.80
N LEU A 212 13.92 5.92 -13.61
CA LEU A 212 14.35 4.53 -13.78
C LEU A 212 15.38 4.18 -12.70
N VAL A 213 15.11 3.10 -11.97
CA VAL A 213 15.96 2.60 -10.90
C VAL A 213 16.43 1.20 -11.27
N PRO A 214 17.71 0.84 -11.05
CA PRO A 214 18.20 -0.51 -11.29
C PRO A 214 17.34 -1.54 -10.54
N ALA A 215 16.87 -2.56 -11.26
CA ALA A 215 16.10 -3.65 -10.71
C ALA A 215 17.01 -4.48 -9.79
N LEU A 216 16.87 -4.32 -8.48
CA LEU A 216 17.71 -5.02 -7.50
C LEU A 216 17.49 -6.55 -7.60
N ARG A 217 18.59 -7.30 -7.59
CA ARG A 217 18.62 -8.77 -7.76
C ARG A 217 17.84 -9.57 -6.72
N MET A 218 17.27 -8.93 -5.69
CA MET A 218 16.47 -9.56 -4.62
C MET A 218 14.96 -9.60 -4.92
N ALA A 219 14.54 -9.15 -6.09
CA ALA A 219 13.16 -9.30 -6.51
C ALA A 219 12.81 -10.78 -6.73
N THR A 220 11.59 -11.19 -6.37
CA THR A 220 11.07 -12.55 -6.64
C THR A 220 11.28 -12.91 -8.11
N GLN A 221 11.41 -14.21 -8.44
CA GLN A 221 11.68 -14.67 -9.81
C GLN A 221 10.69 -14.06 -10.85
N ASP A 222 9.45 -13.81 -10.45
CA ASP A 222 8.43 -13.14 -11.26
C ASP A 222 8.72 -11.65 -11.56
N LEU A 223 9.31 -10.91 -10.62
CA LEU A 223 9.75 -9.54 -10.83
C LEU A 223 10.99 -9.47 -11.72
N LYS A 224 11.89 -10.46 -11.63
CA LYS A 224 13.03 -10.58 -12.57
C LYS A 224 12.57 -10.85 -14.00
N VAL A 225 11.54 -11.68 -14.18
CA VAL A 225 10.93 -11.93 -15.50
C VAL A 225 10.25 -10.68 -16.06
N LYS A 226 9.68 -9.83 -15.21
CA LYS A 226 9.03 -8.56 -15.60
C LYS A 226 9.99 -7.36 -15.71
N ALA A 227 11.15 -7.42 -15.08
CA ALA A 227 12.22 -6.44 -15.18
C ALA A 227 13.28 -6.91 -16.19
N SER A 228 12.82 -7.30 -17.39
CA SER A 228 13.70 -7.81 -18.47
C SER A 228 14.81 -6.82 -18.86
N ALA A 229 14.59 -5.54 -18.56
CA ALA A 229 15.52 -4.43 -18.80
C ALA A 229 16.66 -4.29 -17.78
N GLY A 230 16.58 -4.97 -16.64
CA GLY A 230 17.45 -4.65 -15.48
C GLY A 230 17.11 -3.33 -14.79
N PHE A 231 16.04 -2.63 -15.19
CA PHE A 231 15.52 -1.41 -14.58
C PHE A 231 14.03 -1.53 -14.26
N THR A 232 13.59 -0.80 -13.24
CA THR A 232 12.19 -0.65 -12.81
C THR A 232 11.82 0.83 -12.75
N ILE A 233 10.56 1.14 -13.04
CA ILE A 233 10.04 2.50 -12.85
C ILE A 233 9.72 2.69 -11.37
N SER A 234 10.19 3.80 -10.81
CA SER A 234 9.83 4.23 -9.46
C SER A 234 9.50 5.72 -9.46
N VAL A 235 8.82 6.17 -8.41
CA VAL A 235 8.59 7.60 -8.16
C VAL A 235 9.59 8.03 -7.11
N GLN A 236 10.37 9.06 -7.42
CA GLN A 236 11.32 9.63 -6.49
C GLN A 236 10.59 10.08 -5.21
N PRO A 237 10.96 9.55 -4.03
CA PRO A 237 10.33 9.93 -2.79
C PRO A 237 10.60 11.42 -2.52
N PRO A 238 9.71 12.08 -1.78
CA PRO A 238 10.01 13.41 -1.29
C PRO A 238 11.32 13.40 -0.47
N PRO A 239 12.10 14.50 -0.48
CA PRO A 239 13.27 14.63 0.38
C PRO A 239 12.87 14.39 1.85
N LYS A 240 13.82 13.91 2.66
CA LYS A 240 13.56 13.65 4.09
C LYS A 240 13.23 14.97 4.79
N MET A 241 11.93 15.25 4.91
CA MET A 241 11.41 16.35 5.72
C MET A 241 10.85 15.80 7.03
N HIS A 242 11.17 16.48 8.12
CA HIS A 242 10.58 16.20 9.43
C HIS A 242 9.19 16.83 9.49
N PHE A 243 8.18 16.12 9.01
CA PHE A 243 6.80 16.56 9.17
C PHE A 243 6.40 16.56 10.64
N ILE A 244 5.80 17.66 11.09
CA ILE A 244 5.07 17.69 12.35
C ILE A 244 3.69 17.12 12.06
N TYR A 245 3.46 15.87 12.43
CA TYR A 245 2.14 15.25 12.29
C TYR A 245 1.25 15.64 13.45
N GLN A 246 -0.01 15.98 13.16
CA GLN A 246 -0.99 16.24 14.21
C GLN A 246 -1.13 14.99 15.10
N ARG A 247 -0.81 15.13 16.39
CA ARG A 247 -1.14 14.08 17.36
C ARG A 247 -2.66 14.00 17.46
N LYS A 248 -3.22 12.79 17.33
CA LYS A 248 -4.63 12.57 17.70
C LYS A 248 -4.86 13.19 19.07
N SER A 249 -5.89 14.02 19.22
CA SER A 249 -6.32 14.51 20.52
C SER A 249 -6.75 13.30 21.36
N SER A 250 -5.88 12.87 22.27
CA SER A 250 -6.27 11.93 23.32
C SER A 250 -7.03 12.71 24.39
N GLY A 251 -8.32 12.89 24.20
CA GLY A 251 -9.23 13.39 25.23
C GLY A 251 -10.64 12.91 24.93
N GLY A 252 -11.38 12.26 25.82
CA GLY A 252 -11.09 11.73 27.14
C GLY A 252 -12.27 10.82 27.52
N SER A 253 -12.00 9.71 28.18
CA SER A 253 -13.01 9.01 28.99
C SER A 253 -12.33 8.57 30.27
N THR A 254 -12.59 9.34 31.32
CA THR A 254 -12.38 8.96 32.71
C THR A 254 -13.23 7.73 32.99
N ARG A 255 -12.61 6.55 32.95
CA ARG A 255 -13.04 5.41 33.78
C ARG A 255 -11.81 4.79 34.41
N THR A 256 -11.63 5.12 35.68
CA THR A 256 -10.86 4.37 36.67
C THR A 256 -11.23 2.89 36.60
N HIS A 257 -10.31 2.04 36.16
CA HIS A 257 -10.28 0.64 36.59
C HIS A 257 -8.84 0.17 36.78
N ALA A 258 -8.53 0.05 38.07
CA ALA A 258 -7.63 -0.87 38.75
C ALA A 258 -6.57 -1.63 37.92
N ASN A 259 -5.33 -1.46 38.41
CA ASN A 259 -4.22 -2.40 38.28
C ASN A 259 -4.66 -3.86 38.28
N THR A 260 -4.35 -4.59 37.22
CA THR A 260 -4.02 -6.03 37.32
C THR A 260 -2.91 -6.35 36.32
N THR A 261 -1.74 -6.62 36.88
CA THR A 261 -0.56 -7.21 36.26
C THR A 261 -0.91 -8.58 35.69
N SER A 262 -0.57 -8.84 34.42
CA SER A 262 -0.52 -10.19 33.86
C SER A 262 0.73 -10.36 32.96
N PRO A 263 1.35 -11.56 32.94
CA PRO A 263 2.74 -11.76 32.50
C PRO A 263 2.88 -11.83 30.97
N PRO A 264 4.12 -11.72 30.44
CA PRO A 264 4.35 -11.65 29.00
C PRO A 264 4.16 -13.02 28.34
N THR A 265 3.16 -13.14 27.48
CA THR A 265 2.97 -14.34 26.66
C THR A 265 4.06 -14.37 25.58
N LEU A 266 5.00 -15.30 25.72
CA LEU A 266 6.05 -15.66 24.77
C LEU A 266 5.51 -15.72 23.33
N GLN A 267 6.00 -14.83 22.47
CA GLN A 267 5.85 -14.95 21.02
C GLN A 267 6.76 -16.08 20.53
N PHE A 268 6.17 -17.22 20.19
CA PHE A 268 6.84 -18.25 19.40
C PHE A 268 7.08 -17.73 17.98
N VAL A 269 8.33 -17.38 17.69
CA VAL A 269 8.83 -17.18 16.33
C VAL A 269 9.20 -18.55 15.78
N TYR A 270 8.44 -19.07 14.82
CA TYR A 270 8.91 -20.19 14.00
C TYR A 270 9.55 -19.66 12.71
N PRO A 271 10.75 -20.14 12.35
CA PRO A 271 11.35 -19.84 11.06
C PRO A 271 10.66 -20.71 10.00
N VAL A 272 10.09 -20.10 8.96
CA VAL A 272 9.57 -20.86 7.81
C VAL A 272 10.55 -20.71 6.67
N THR A 273 11.55 -21.59 6.65
CA THR A 273 12.30 -21.97 5.44
C THR A 273 11.56 -23.09 4.73
N ASP A 274 11.35 -22.90 3.43
CA ASP A 274 11.22 -23.88 2.34
C ASP A 274 10.27 -25.09 2.42
N GLY A 275 9.70 -25.42 1.26
CA GLY A 275 9.33 -26.80 0.95
C GLY A 275 7.99 -26.98 0.27
N LEU A 276 8.00 -26.85 -1.05
CA LEU A 276 7.08 -27.56 -1.94
C LEU A 276 6.99 -29.05 -1.55
N ARG A 277 5.78 -29.59 -1.38
CA ARG A 277 5.27 -30.86 -1.96
C ARG A 277 4.06 -31.36 -1.17
N GLY A 278 3.08 -31.91 -1.89
CA GLY A 278 2.17 -32.89 -1.29
C GLY A 278 0.69 -32.81 -1.68
N VAL A 279 0.39 -33.21 -2.93
CA VAL A 279 -0.76 -34.03 -3.35
C VAL A 279 -2.20 -33.58 -3.04
N SER A 280 -2.93 -33.36 -4.13
CA SER A 280 -4.37 -33.13 -4.24
C SER A 280 -5.19 -34.42 -4.33
N ILE A 281 -6.32 -34.51 -3.61
CA ILE A 281 -7.53 -35.29 -3.99
C ILE A 281 -8.73 -34.58 -3.33
N GLY A 282 -9.84 -34.19 -3.97
CA GLY A 282 -10.22 -34.18 -5.38
C GLY A 282 -11.46 -33.28 -5.58
N THR A 283 -11.64 -32.82 -6.83
CA THR A 283 -12.89 -32.63 -7.60
C THR A 283 -14.10 -31.90 -6.96
N LYS A 284 -14.85 -31.00 -7.61
CA LYS A 284 -15.10 -30.81 -9.06
C LYS A 284 -15.99 -29.54 -9.24
N HIS A 285 -15.80 -28.83 -10.36
CA HIS A 285 -16.64 -27.78 -10.97
C HIS A 285 -16.52 -26.32 -10.48
N PHE A 286 -15.55 -25.57 -11.03
CA PHE A 286 -15.78 -24.26 -11.67
C PHE A 286 -14.66 -24.03 -12.70
N ARG A 287 -14.99 -23.93 -14.00
CA ARG A 287 -14.03 -23.62 -15.07
C ARG A 287 -14.37 -22.24 -15.68
N LYS A 288 -13.57 -21.21 -15.36
CA LYS A 288 -13.42 -20.00 -16.19
C LYS A 288 -12.04 -20.09 -16.87
N LYS A 289 -12.00 -19.96 -18.20
CA LYS A 289 -10.76 -20.05 -19.02
C LYS A 289 -9.90 -18.78 -18.84
N CYS A 290 -8.58 -18.91 -18.91
CA CYS A 290 -7.65 -17.78 -18.98
C CYS A 290 -7.66 -17.19 -20.40
N THR A 291 -7.69 -15.87 -20.53
CA THR A 291 -7.77 -15.17 -21.84
C THR A 291 -6.50 -15.27 -22.67
N ARG A 292 -5.34 -15.64 -22.08
CA ARG A 292 -4.05 -15.74 -22.78
C ARG A 292 -3.65 -17.16 -23.20
N HIS A 293 -4.17 -18.18 -22.54
CA HIS A 293 -3.92 -19.58 -22.91
C HIS A 293 -5.25 -20.33 -22.83
N ALA A 294 -5.74 -20.78 -23.99
CA ALA A 294 -7.01 -21.50 -24.13
C ALA A 294 -6.97 -22.93 -23.56
N VAL A 295 -6.22 -23.16 -22.48
CA VAL A 295 -6.07 -24.48 -21.85
C VAL A 295 -6.64 -24.45 -20.43
N GLN A 296 -7.49 -25.44 -20.15
CA GLN A 296 -8.16 -25.62 -18.86
C GLN A 296 -7.11 -25.99 -17.80
N PHE A 297 -7.18 -25.31 -16.65
CA PHE A 297 -6.13 -25.30 -15.63
C PHE A 297 -5.67 -26.68 -15.15
N THR A 298 -4.36 -26.91 -15.29
CA THR A 298 -3.51 -27.48 -14.23
C THR A 298 -2.22 -26.68 -13.95
N ARG A 299 -1.79 -25.72 -14.82
CA ARG A 299 -0.50 -25.00 -14.64
C ARG A 299 -0.41 -23.55 -15.18
N CYS A 300 -1.39 -22.65 -14.99
CA CYS A 300 -1.11 -21.21 -15.21
C CYS A 300 -0.56 -20.60 -13.91
N ARG A 301 0.73 -20.27 -13.87
CA ARG A 301 1.40 -19.53 -12.77
C ARG A 301 1.17 -18.01 -12.84
N CYS A 302 0.10 -17.59 -13.51
CA CYS A 302 -0.02 -16.26 -14.07
C CYS A 302 -0.47 -15.18 -13.06
N MET A 303 -0.71 -15.55 -11.79
CA MET A 303 -1.27 -14.66 -10.76
C MET A 303 -0.70 -15.00 -9.36
N LEU A 304 0.52 -14.58 -9.06
CA LEU A 304 0.94 -14.34 -7.68
C LEU A 304 0.98 -12.82 -7.45
N PRO A 305 0.24 -12.29 -6.45
CA PRO A 305 0.24 -10.86 -6.16
C PRO A 305 1.60 -10.45 -5.59
N ILE A 306 2.17 -9.38 -6.14
CA ILE A 306 3.40 -8.76 -5.67
C ILE A 306 3.06 -8.02 -4.38
N ILE A 307 3.47 -8.57 -3.23
CA ILE A 307 3.47 -7.84 -1.95
C ILE A 307 4.89 -7.33 -1.76
N SER A 308 5.07 -6.01 -1.77
CA SER A 308 6.35 -5.38 -1.45
C SER A 308 6.72 -5.69 0.01
N THR A 309 7.73 -6.55 0.20
CA THR A 309 8.32 -6.80 1.52
C THR A 309 9.07 -5.55 1.99
N SER A 310 9.27 -5.38 3.30
CA SER A 310 10.04 -4.26 3.87
C SER A 310 11.44 -4.13 3.22
N ALA A 311 12.06 -5.26 2.92
CA ALA A 311 13.34 -5.32 2.20
C ALA A 311 13.27 -4.70 0.79
N HIS A 312 12.14 -4.83 0.08
CA HIS A 312 11.95 -4.22 -1.24
C HIS A 312 11.88 -2.69 -1.14
N ILE A 313 11.20 -2.16 -0.11
CA ILE A 313 11.07 -0.73 0.14
C ILE A 313 12.44 -0.13 0.54
N GLU A 314 13.20 -0.83 1.38
CA GLU A 314 14.53 -0.40 1.81
C GLU A 314 15.55 -0.44 0.66
N ALA A 315 15.45 -1.44 -0.21
CA ALA A 315 16.29 -1.57 -1.37
C ALA A 315 16.06 -0.42 -2.37
N ILE A 316 14.79 -0.04 -2.60
CA ILE A 316 14.41 1.14 -3.38
C ILE A 316 14.90 2.42 -2.69
N SER A 317 14.72 2.58 -1.38
CA SER A 317 15.14 3.80 -0.68
C SER A 317 16.65 4.03 -0.73
N ARG A 318 17.46 2.97 -0.71
CA ARG A 318 18.92 3.06 -0.90
C ARG A 318 19.29 3.43 -2.34
N ALA A 319 18.60 2.87 -3.33
CA ALA A 319 18.85 3.21 -4.74
C ALA A 319 18.45 4.66 -5.09
N LEU A 320 17.55 5.25 -4.31
CA LEU A 320 17.07 6.62 -4.45
C LEU A 320 17.83 7.63 -3.57
N ALA A 321 18.74 7.17 -2.72
CA ALA A 321 19.56 8.06 -1.91
C ALA A 321 20.61 8.76 -2.81
N PRO A 322 20.86 10.08 -2.61
CA PRO A 322 21.95 10.75 -3.29
C PRO A 322 23.28 10.06 -2.94
N PRO A 323 24.26 10.02 -3.87
CA PRO A 323 25.58 9.48 -3.56
C PRO A 323 26.11 10.22 -2.34
N SER A 324 26.49 9.47 -1.30
CA SER A 324 27.20 10.05 -0.17
C SER A 324 28.42 10.76 -0.73
N THR A 325 28.52 12.07 -0.54
CA THR A 325 29.76 12.82 -0.68
C THR A 325 30.78 12.13 0.22
N SER A 326 31.57 11.23 -0.37
CA SER A 326 32.76 10.71 0.29
C SER A 326 33.65 11.92 0.41
N SER A 327 33.82 12.37 1.65
CA SER A 327 34.82 13.34 2.05
C SER A 327 36.14 12.97 1.40
N GLU A 328 36.65 13.88 0.59
CA GLU A 328 38.05 13.90 0.17
C GLU A 328 38.92 13.81 1.43
N SER A 329 39.78 12.79 1.44
CA SER A 329 40.97 12.69 2.28
C SER A 329 42.06 12.05 1.44
#